data_AF-A0A931XA96-F1
#
_entry.id   AF-A0A931XA96-F1
#
_cell.length_a   1.000
_cell.length_b   1.000
_cell.length_c   1.000
_cell.angle_alpha   90.00
_cell.angle_beta   90.00
_cell.angle_gamma   90.00
#
_symmetry.space_group_name_H-M   'P 1'
#
loop_
_entity.id
_entity.type
_entity.pdbx_description
1 polymer ?
#
loop_
_entity_poly.entity_id
_entity_poly.type
_entity_poly.pdbx_seq_one_letter_code
_entity_poly.pdbx_strand_id
1 'polypeptide(L)'
;MSDLVSRLRGIARGPGRTSGAGPSGAPGGPERPAPQQPAPREPTYEPERPSGQPVDPGRVADALGGEPLGEGRAAFVRVRRRYEPDRRHGEVRISACGCDRVDLIRLLDPSVDTCAAPLLFFDLETTGLSGGAGTLAFLVGCAWFEDGALQLEQYLLTSYAAERALLAHFAERVAACGMLVSYNGRTFDAPLLEMRWQFHRSRAPIGGTPHADMLHPARRLWRTRACDPDGGCSLATLERFLFGVERVNDVPGFEIPSRYFRFLRSGDPAPLEPILEHNRMDLVSLAAVTARGLALVDGGSAECRDGWERLALGRLLERHGDAARAMECFGDATNDPSRDVRVEALARIAARHRRARRHAEAADAWQQVFALAHEEQHGNPRTQLLARDAAEALAVHHEHRARNLAAARELARKALALERSRRGVESLQYRLQRLERKMGVQQKSGDDAAPLLD
;
A
#
# COMPACT_ATOMS: atom_id res chain seq x y z
N MET A 1 42.74 -2.93 2.42
CA MET A 1 42.52 -4.33 2.84
C MET A 1 43.29 -4.77 4.10
N SER A 2 44.02 -3.89 4.82
CA SER A 2 44.72 -4.28 6.08
C SER A 2 43.96 -3.93 7.37
N ASP A 3 42.86 -3.17 7.32
CA ASP A 3 42.24 -2.59 8.52
C ASP A 3 41.03 -3.38 9.07
N LEU A 4 40.56 -4.41 8.34
CA LEU A 4 39.44 -5.26 8.77
C LEU A 4 39.89 -6.45 9.63
N VAL A 5 41.12 -6.93 9.43
CA VAL A 5 41.69 -8.10 10.13
C VAL A 5 42.14 -7.75 11.56
N SER A 6 42.46 -6.47 11.82
CA SER A 6 42.82 -5.99 13.17
C SER A 6 41.60 -5.91 14.10
N ARG A 7 40.42 -5.52 13.56
CA ARG A 7 39.18 -5.39 14.35
C ARG A 7 38.55 -6.72 14.79
N LEU A 8 38.85 -7.83 14.12
CA LEU A 8 38.31 -9.16 14.48
C LEU A 8 39.09 -9.88 15.58
N ARG A 9 40.28 -9.42 15.99
CA ARG A 9 41.07 -10.06 17.06
C ARG A 9 40.74 -9.56 18.47
N GLY A 10 39.99 -8.47 18.60
CA GLY A 10 39.64 -7.86 19.89
C GLY A 10 38.45 -8.49 20.62
N ILE A 11 37.65 -9.34 19.96
CA ILE A 11 36.39 -9.86 20.52
C ILE A 11 36.58 -11.23 21.21
N ALA A 12 37.74 -11.88 21.04
CA ALA A 12 38.00 -13.24 21.54
C ALA A 12 38.71 -13.32 22.90
N ARG A 13 38.76 -12.25 23.71
CA ARG A 13 39.34 -12.27 25.06
C ARG A 13 38.39 -11.64 26.07
N GLY A 14 37.61 -12.50 26.75
CA GLY A 14 36.80 -12.11 27.90
C GLY A 14 37.66 -11.68 29.11
N PRO A 15 37.09 -10.92 30.06
CA PRO A 15 37.86 -10.20 31.07
C PRO A 15 38.34 -11.12 32.20
N GLY A 16 39.63 -11.02 32.49
CA GLY A 16 40.28 -11.69 33.62
C GLY A 16 39.70 -11.21 34.96
N ARG A 17 39.39 -12.18 35.83
CA ARG A 17 39.13 -11.95 37.25
C ARG A 17 40.42 -12.10 38.04
N THR A 18 40.64 -11.12 38.90
CA THR A 18 41.76 -10.90 39.79
C THR A 18 41.91 -11.98 40.85
N SER A 19 43.14 -12.47 41.02
CA SER A 19 43.60 -13.37 42.07
C SER A 19 43.82 -12.62 43.40
N GLY A 20 43.16 -13.07 44.47
CA GLY A 20 43.48 -12.76 45.86
C GLY A 20 43.83 -14.04 46.61
N ALA A 21 44.98 -14.05 47.28
CA ALA A 21 45.53 -15.20 48.01
C ALA A 21 45.22 -15.14 49.51
N GLY A 22 45.02 -16.30 50.14
CA GLY A 22 45.08 -16.48 51.61
C GLY A 22 44.41 -17.78 52.11
N PRO A 23 44.94 -18.47 53.15
CA PRO A 23 45.05 -19.94 53.13
C PRO A 23 44.31 -20.70 54.26
N SER A 24 44.43 -22.05 54.20
CA SER A 24 44.39 -23.03 55.30
C SER A 24 43.04 -23.61 55.77
N GLY A 25 42.87 -24.93 55.60
CA GLY A 25 41.95 -25.79 56.35
C GLY A 25 41.76 -27.16 55.71
N ALA A 26 42.39 -28.21 56.26
CA ALA A 26 42.30 -29.61 55.82
C ALA A 26 41.13 -30.36 56.54
N PRO A 27 40.96 -31.70 56.39
CA PRO A 27 40.10 -32.39 55.42
C PRO A 27 38.94 -33.18 56.08
N GLY A 28 37.92 -33.60 55.33
CA GLY A 28 36.93 -34.55 55.88
C GLY A 28 35.85 -35.07 54.93
N GLY A 29 35.85 -36.39 54.68
CA GLY A 29 34.67 -37.19 54.36
C GLY A 29 34.51 -37.66 52.89
N PRO A 30 34.21 -38.95 52.63
CA PRO A 30 33.97 -39.45 51.29
C PRO A 30 32.55 -39.10 50.82
N GLU A 31 32.42 -38.27 49.79
CA GLU A 31 31.14 -37.99 49.14
C GLU A 31 30.70 -39.15 48.23
N ARG A 32 29.45 -39.58 48.42
CA ARG A 32 28.76 -40.56 47.56
C ARG A 32 28.63 -40.00 46.14
N PRO A 33 28.76 -40.84 45.08
CA PRO A 33 28.60 -40.36 43.71
C PRO A 33 27.16 -39.90 43.47
N ALA A 34 27.02 -38.66 43.01
CA ALA A 34 25.75 -38.10 42.58
C ALA A 34 25.18 -38.89 41.38
N PRO A 35 23.85 -39.06 41.27
CA PRO A 35 23.24 -39.76 40.15
C PRO A 35 23.54 -39.02 38.84
N GLN A 36 24.17 -39.72 37.89
CA GLN A 36 24.42 -39.21 36.55
C GLN A 36 23.08 -38.94 35.86
N GLN A 37 22.74 -37.66 35.68
CA GLN A 37 21.66 -37.28 34.77
C GLN A 37 22.06 -37.70 33.35
N PRO A 38 21.19 -38.37 32.58
CA PRO A 38 21.50 -38.70 31.20
C PRO A 38 21.73 -37.41 30.42
N ALA A 39 22.87 -37.35 29.72
CA ALA A 39 23.21 -36.23 28.86
C ALA A 39 22.04 -35.94 27.90
N PRO A 40 21.69 -34.66 27.66
CA PRO A 40 20.65 -34.33 26.70
C PRO A 40 21.03 -34.91 25.35
N ARG A 41 20.22 -35.87 24.87
CA ARG A 41 20.35 -36.41 23.51
C ARG A 41 20.23 -35.23 22.55
N GLU A 42 21.30 -34.91 21.84
CA GLU A 42 21.25 -34.01 20.70
C GLU A 42 20.11 -34.48 19.79
N PRO A 43 19.19 -33.61 19.36
CA PRO A 43 18.16 -33.98 18.40
C PRO A 43 18.87 -34.30 17.08
N THR A 44 19.17 -35.58 16.88
CA THR A 44 19.73 -36.09 15.64
C THR A 44 18.60 -36.04 14.62
N TYR A 45 18.62 -35.00 13.79
CA TYR A 45 17.69 -34.84 12.69
C TYR A 45 17.97 -35.93 11.66
N GLU A 46 17.07 -36.92 11.57
CA GLU A 46 17.02 -37.84 10.43
C GLU A 46 16.19 -37.18 9.31
N PRO A 47 16.75 -36.92 8.12
CA PRO A 47 15.96 -36.46 7.01
C PRO A 47 14.95 -37.54 6.59
N GLU A 48 13.68 -37.16 6.38
CA GLU A 48 12.59 -38.06 5.97
C GLU A 48 12.81 -38.73 4.59
N ARG A 49 13.82 -38.28 3.83
CA ARG A 49 14.33 -38.94 2.63
C ARG A 49 15.80 -39.34 2.81
N PRO A 50 16.25 -40.47 2.23
CA PRO A 50 17.68 -40.72 2.06
C PRO A 50 18.30 -39.51 1.36
N SER A 51 19.37 -38.96 1.94
CA SER A 51 20.06 -37.80 1.39
C SER A 51 20.45 -38.05 -0.08
N GLY A 52 19.89 -37.26 -1.01
CA GLY A 52 20.35 -37.20 -2.39
C GLY A 52 19.40 -37.65 -3.51
N GLN A 53 18.20 -38.17 -3.21
CA GLN A 53 17.20 -38.38 -4.28
C GLN A 53 16.55 -37.04 -4.70
N PRO A 54 16.72 -36.61 -5.97
CA PRO A 54 16.13 -35.37 -6.45
C PRO A 54 14.60 -35.45 -6.46
N VAL A 55 13.95 -34.31 -6.24
CA VAL A 55 12.51 -34.17 -6.48
C VAL A 55 12.24 -34.48 -7.96
N ASP A 56 11.25 -35.33 -8.22
CA ASP A 56 10.77 -35.64 -9.57
C ASP A 56 9.78 -34.56 -10.03
N PRO A 57 10.15 -33.69 -10.99
CA PRO A 57 9.28 -32.62 -11.46
C PRO A 57 8.04 -33.14 -12.18
N GLY A 58 8.08 -34.35 -12.77
CA GLY A 58 6.92 -34.97 -13.41
C GLY A 58 5.82 -35.26 -12.40
N ARG A 59 6.18 -35.91 -11.27
CA ARG A 59 5.24 -36.17 -10.18
C ARG A 59 4.66 -34.87 -9.58
N VAL A 60 5.47 -33.81 -9.47
CA VAL A 60 4.99 -32.51 -8.98
C VAL A 60 4.04 -31.86 -9.99
N ALA A 61 4.36 -31.92 -11.29
CA ALA A 61 3.51 -31.42 -12.35
C ALA A 61 2.15 -32.14 -12.38
N ASP A 62 2.14 -33.48 -12.28
CA ASP A 62 0.90 -34.27 -12.24
C ASP A 62 0.02 -33.87 -11.05
N ALA A 63 0.61 -33.69 -9.87
CA ALA A 63 -0.12 -33.32 -8.66
C ALA A 63 -0.72 -31.90 -8.73
N LEU A 64 -0.07 -30.96 -9.42
CA LEU A 64 -0.50 -29.56 -9.52
C LEU A 64 -1.27 -29.25 -10.82
N GLY A 65 -1.43 -30.24 -11.70
CA GLY A 65 -2.02 -30.07 -13.02
C GLY A 65 -1.22 -29.10 -13.90
N GLY A 66 0.10 -29.30 -13.95
CA GLY A 66 1.06 -28.55 -14.75
C GLY A 66 1.88 -29.46 -15.67
N GLU A 67 3.00 -28.93 -16.17
CA GLU A 67 3.95 -29.65 -17.00
C GLU A 67 5.39 -29.38 -16.54
N PRO A 68 6.28 -30.38 -16.57
CA PRO A 68 7.69 -30.16 -16.33
C PRO A 68 8.35 -29.51 -17.55
N LEU A 69 9.17 -28.49 -17.33
CA LEU A 69 9.97 -27.82 -18.36
C LEU A 69 11.45 -27.91 -18.00
N GLY A 70 12.31 -28.16 -19.00
CA GLY A 70 13.74 -28.39 -18.83
C GLY A 70 14.10 -29.86 -18.62
N GLU A 71 15.36 -30.14 -18.29
CA GLU A 71 15.89 -31.50 -18.19
C GLU A 71 16.56 -31.78 -16.84
N GLY A 72 16.35 -33.00 -16.33
CA GLY A 72 17.00 -33.51 -15.12
C GLY A 72 16.80 -32.60 -13.90
N ARG A 73 17.90 -32.23 -13.23
CA ARG A 73 17.84 -31.37 -12.04
C ARG A 73 17.53 -29.90 -12.36
N ALA A 74 17.63 -29.49 -13.62
CA ALA A 74 17.31 -28.13 -14.06
C ALA A 74 15.84 -27.98 -14.50
N ALA A 75 15.04 -29.04 -14.37
CA ALA A 75 13.62 -28.98 -14.67
C ALA A 75 12.82 -28.27 -13.56
N PHE A 76 11.84 -27.47 -13.96
CA PHE A 76 10.88 -26.78 -13.10
C PHE A 76 9.46 -27.09 -13.58
N VAL A 77 8.43 -26.69 -12.83
CA VAL A 77 7.04 -26.96 -13.20
C VAL A 77 6.37 -25.67 -13.68
N ARG A 78 5.65 -25.74 -14.80
CA ARG A 78 4.75 -24.69 -15.27
C ARG A 78 3.32 -25.13 -15.07
N VAL A 79 2.52 -24.32 -14.38
CA VAL A 79 1.06 -24.50 -14.29
C VAL A 79 0.40 -23.41 -15.11
N ARG A 80 -0.47 -23.79 -16.05
CA ARG A 80 -1.24 -22.85 -16.88
C ARG A 80 -2.71 -22.90 -16.49
N ARG A 81 -3.34 -21.73 -16.45
CA ARG A 81 -4.78 -21.58 -16.26
C ARG A 81 -5.30 -20.50 -17.19
N ARG A 82 -6.52 -20.70 -17.68
CA ARG A 82 -7.26 -19.74 -18.48
C ARG A 82 -8.55 -19.41 -17.74
N TYR A 83 -8.85 -18.13 -17.58
CA TYR A 83 -10.12 -17.67 -17.05
C TYR A 83 -10.95 -17.12 -18.19
N GLU A 84 -12.06 -17.80 -18.48
CA GLU A 84 -12.95 -17.37 -19.54
C GLU A 84 -13.58 -16.00 -19.24
N PRO A 85 -13.93 -15.22 -20.28
CA PRO A 85 -14.41 -13.84 -20.12
C PRO A 85 -15.66 -13.70 -19.23
N ASP A 86 -16.51 -14.73 -19.20
CA ASP A 86 -17.75 -14.81 -18.43
C ASP A 86 -17.53 -15.28 -16.97
N ARG A 87 -16.37 -15.88 -16.67
CA ARG A 87 -16.01 -16.30 -15.32
C ARG A 87 -16.00 -15.10 -14.38
N ARG A 88 -16.44 -15.34 -13.15
CA ARG A 88 -16.50 -14.33 -12.09
C ARG A 88 -15.34 -14.45 -11.11
N HIS A 89 -14.87 -13.30 -10.64
CA HIS A 89 -13.98 -13.11 -9.51
C HIS A 89 -14.74 -12.29 -8.47
N GLY A 90 -15.44 -12.98 -7.56
CA GLY A 90 -16.47 -12.35 -6.71
C GLY A 90 -17.58 -11.71 -7.55
N GLU A 91 -17.76 -10.40 -7.40
CA GLU A 91 -18.81 -9.64 -8.07
C GLU A 91 -18.47 -9.24 -9.51
N VAL A 92 -17.18 -9.25 -9.91
CA VAL A 92 -16.73 -8.80 -11.23
C VAL A 92 -16.52 -9.96 -12.21
N ARG A 93 -16.79 -9.74 -13.50
CA ARG A 93 -16.47 -10.68 -14.58
C ARG A 93 -15.04 -10.45 -15.08
N ILE A 94 -14.35 -11.50 -15.49
CA ILE A 94 -12.98 -11.41 -16.00
C ILE A 94 -12.89 -10.53 -17.25
N SER A 95 -13.90 -10.55 -18.12
CA SER A 95 -14.01 -9.61 -19.26
C SER A 95 -13.95 -8.13 -18.85
N ALA A 96 -14.51 -7.77 -17.69
CA ALA A 96 -14.47 -6.39 -17.18
C ALA A 96 -13.13 -6.02 -16.55
N CYS A 97 -12.23 -7.00 -16.36
CA CYS A 97 -10.89 -6.79 -15.87
C CYS A 97 -9.88 -6.51 -17.01
N GLY A 98 -10.32 -6.59 -18.27
CA GLY A 98 -9.54 -6.17 -19.43
C GLY A 98 -9.17 -4.69 -19.34
N CYS A 99 -7.92 -4.35 -19.66
CA CYS A 99 -7.39 -3.00 -19.53
C CYS A 99 -7.17 -2.36 -20.91
N ASP A 100 -8.26 -2.04 -21.63
CA ASP A 100 -8.19 -1.54 -23.01
C ASP A 100 -7.55 -0.13 -23.11
N ARG A 101 -7.76 0.69 -22.08
CA ARG A 101 -7.27 2.08 -21.99
C ARG A 101 -5.98 2.18 -21.17
N VAL A 102 -4.95 1.46 -21.61
CA VAL A 102 -3.64 1.41 -20.93
C VAL A 102 -3.01 2.81 -20.75
N ASP A 103 -3.35 3.77 -21.61
CA ASP A 103 -2.89 5.16 -21.55
C ASP A 103 -3.30 5.89 -20.26
N LEU A 104 -4.34 5.43 -19.58
CA LEU A 104 -4.82 6.01 -18.32
C LEU A 104 -4.01 5.56 -17.09
N ILE A 105 -3.14 4.55 -17.22
CA ILE A 105 -2.30 4.07 -16.12
C ILE A 105 -1.41 5.21 -15.57
N ARG A 106 -0.92 6.12 -16.41
CA ARG A 106 -0.14 7.30 -15.98
C ARG A 106 -0.89 8.25 -15.03
N LEU A 107 -2.23 8.24 -15.08
CA LEU A 107 -3.05 9.02 -14.15
C LEU A 107 -3.19 8.32 -12.80
N LEU A 108 -3.08 6.99 -12.77
CA LEU A 108 -3.06 6.20 -11.54
C LEU A 108 -1.68 6.24 -10.88
N ASP A 109 -0.65 5.92 -11.67
CA ASP A 109 0.76 5.90 -11.28
C ASP A 109 1.58 6.89 -12.14
N PRO A 110 1.81 8.13 -11.64
CA PRO A 110 2.57 9.16 -12.35
C PRO A 110 4.06 8.85 -12.54
N SER A 111 4.56 7.76 -11.96
CA SER A 111 5.95 7.32 -12.15
C SER A 111 6.16 6.48 -13.41
N VAL A 112 5.07 6.17 -14.13
CA VAL A 112 5.11 5.49 -15.41
C VAL A 112 5.17 6.54 -16.53
N ASP A 113 6.30 6.60 -17.23
CA ASP A 113 6.50 7.55 -18.33
C ASP A 113 5.80 7.12 -19.63
N THR A 114 5.79 5.82 -19.91
CA THR A 114 5.22 5.25 -21.13
C THR A 114 4.27 4.12 -20.79
N CYS A 115 3.09 4.11 -21.40
CA CYS A 115 2.10 3.05 -21.25
C CYS A 115 2.02 2.27 -22.57
N ALA A 116 2.21 0.95 -22.52
CA ALA A 116 2.10 0.09 -23.70
C ALA A 116 1.42 -1.24 -23.34
N ALA A 117 0.58 -1.70 -24.27
CA ALA A 117 -0.03 -3.03 -24.22
C ALA A 117 0.89 -4.05 -24.93
N PRO A 118 0.76 -5.36 -24.63
CA PRO A 118 -0.09 -5.93 -23.59
C PRO A 118 0.48 -5.72 -22.18
N LEU A 119 -0.40 -5.66 -21.19
CA LEU A 119 -0.01 -5.63 -19.77
C LEU A 119 0.36 -7.04 -19.31
N LEU A 120 1.47 -7.15 -18.58
CA LEU A 120 1.86 -8.37 -17.87
C LEU A 120 1.78 -8.12 -16.37
N PHE A 121 0.77 -8.71 -15.74
CA PHE A 121 0.63 -8.76 -14.30
C PHE A 121 1.60 -9.81 -13.76
N PHE A 122 2.31 -9.53 -12.67
CA PHE A 122 3.17 -10.52 -12.04
C PHE A 122 3.21 -10.38 -10.52
N ASP A 123 3.47 -11.51 -9.87
CA ASP A 123 3.55 -11.66 -8.41
C ASP A 123 4.47 -12.84 -8.06
N LEU A 124 5.18 -12.77 -6.93
CA LEU A 124 6.22 -13.72 -6.55
C LEU A 124 5.99 -14.34 -5.17
N GLU A 125 6.33 -15.63 -5.05
CA GLU A 125 6.55 -16.25 -3.74
C GLU A 125 8.03 -16.51 -3.51
N THR A 126 8.49 -16.12 -2.33
CA THR A 126 9.93 -16.06 -2.03
C THR A 126 10.31 -16.90 -0.83
N THR A 127 11.56 -17.35 -0.78
CA THR A 127 12.09 -18.15 0.35
C THR A 127 12.37 -17.33 1.62
N GLY A 128 12.15 -16.01 1.61
CA GLY A 128 12.34 -15.17 2.78
C GLY A 128 11.98 -13.71 2.56
N LEU A 129 11.49 -13.06 3.61
CA LEU A 129 10.92 -11.70 3.60
C LEU A 129 11.97 -10.57 3.53
N SER A 130 13.25 -10.88 3.71
CA SER A 130 14.32 -9.88 3.95
C SER A 130 15.23 -9.59 2.74
N GLY A 131 14.93 -10.14 1.55
CA GLY A 131 15.64 -9.81 0.30
C GLY A 131 17.17 -10.07 0.28
N GLY A 132 17.68 -10.93 1.16
CA GLY A 132 19.12 -11.25 1.21
C GLY A 132 19.59 -12.03 -0.03
N ALA A 133 20.91 -12.12 -0.22
CA ALA A 133 21.51 -12.81 -1.39
C ALA A 133 21.09 -14.30 -1.56
N GLY A 134 20.55 -14.92 -0.51
CA GLY A 134 20.01 -16.29 -0.52
C GLY A 134 18.50 -16.39 -0.76
N THR A 135 17.77 -15.28 -0.84
CA THR A 135 16.34 -15.28 -1.17
C THR A 135 16.15 -15.66 -2.64
N LEU A 136 15.23 -16.58 -2.90
CA LEU A 136 14.85 -17.04 -4.23
C LEU A 136 13.37 -16.74 -4.45
N ALA A 137 13.01 -16.38 -5.68
CA ALA A 137 11.62 -16.45 -6.14
C ALA A 137 11.35 -17.89 -6.56
N PHE A 138 10.73 -18.68 -5.69
CA PHE A 138 10.47 -20.09 -5.96
C PHE A 138 9.18 -20.31 -6.73
N LEU A 139 8.25 -19.35 -6.68
CA LEU A 139 7.09 -19.27 -7.55
C LEU A 139 7.11 -17.90 -8.24
N VAL A 140 7.08 -17.90 -9.56
CA VAL A 140 6.91 -16.70 -10.38
C VAL A 140 5.59 -16.83 -11.11
N GLY A 141 4.59 -16.08 -10.64
CA GLY A 141 3.28 -16.01 -11.27
C GLY A 141 3.20 -14.83 -12.23
N CYS A 142 2.56 -15.03 -13.37
CA CYS A 142 2.23 -13.94 -14.29
C CYS A 142 0.91 -14.17 -15.03
N ALA A 143 0.28 -13.07 -15.43
CA ALA A 143 -0.99 -13.11 -16.14
C ALA A 143 -1.09 -11.98 -17.18
N TRP A 144 -1.82 -12.22 -18.27
CA TRP A 144 -2.10 -11.25 -19.32
C TRP A 144 -3.46 -11.53 -19.96
N PHE A 145 -4.05 -10.52 -20.58
CA PHE A 145 -5.30 -10.69 -21.33
C PHE A 145 -5.03 -11.04 -22.79
N GLU A 146 -5.78 -12.02 -23.29
CA GLU A 146 -5.79 -12.46 -24.69
C GLU A 146 -7.22 -12.85 -25.06
N ASP A 147 -7.78 -12.21 -26.09
CA ASP A 147 -9.17 -12.40 -26.54
C ASP A 147 -10.22 -12.31 -25.43
N GLY A 148 -10.04 -11.34 -24.52
CA GLY A 148 -10.94 -11.10 -23.37
C GLY A 148 -10.82 -12.10 -22.22
N ALA A 149 -10.00 -13.16 -22.38
CA ALA A 149 -9.71 -14.13 -21.33
C ALA A 149 -8.39 -13.78 -20.61
N LEU A 150 -8.32 -14.07 -19.32
CA LEU A 150 -7.08 -13.92 -18.55
C LEU A 150 -6.28 -15.23 -18.64
N GLN A 151 -5.13 -15.17 -19.31
CA GLN A 151 -4.12 -16.23 -19.30
C GLN A 151 -3.26 -16.07 -18.06
N LEU A 152 -2.97 -17.17 -17.37
CA LEU A 152 -2.15 -17.19 -16.17
C LEU A 152 -1.15 -18.34 -16.24
N GLU A 153 0.12 -18.03 -15.97
CA GLU A 153 1.20 -18.99 -15.86
C GLU A 153 1.92 -18.84 -14.53
N GLN A 154 2.19 -19.97 -13.89
CA GLN A 154 2.96 -20.04 -12.65
C GLN A 154 4.15 -20.95 -12.89
N TYR A 155 5.35 -20.41 -12.71
CA TYR A 155 6.59 -21.17 -12.79
C TYR A 155 7.08 -21.50 -11.38
N LEU A 156 7.17 -22.78 -11.06
CA LEU A 156 7.50 -23.31 -9.74
C LEU A 156 8.85 -24.02 -9.77
N LEU A 157 9.78 -23.59 -8.92
CA LEU A 157 11.03 -24.29 -8.68
C LEU A 157 10.78 -25.60 -7.92
N THR A 158 11.27 -26.70 -8.48
CA THR A 158 11.35 -28.00 -7.80
C THR A 158 12.76 -28.30 -7.29
N SER A 159 13.74 -27.51 -7.73
CA SER A 159 15.13 -27.55 -7.29
C SER A 159 15.80 -26.20 -7.51
N TYR A 160 16.85 -25.88 -6.74
CA TYR A 160 17.63 -24.66 -6.93
C TYR A 160 18.39 -24.61 -8.27
N ALA A 161 18.71 -25.77 -8.86
CA ALA A 161 19.43 -25.84 -10.14
C ALA A 161 18.55 -25.39 -11.32
N ALA A 162 17.22 -25.38 -11.15
CA ALA A 162 16.27 -24.99 -12.19
C ALA A 162 16.05 -23.46 -12.29
N GLU A 163 16.58 -22.67 -11.35
CA GLU A 163 16.31 -21.24 -11.27
C GLU A 163 16.68 -20.48 -12.55
N ARG A 164 17.84 -20.77 -13.14
CA ARG A 164 18.27 -20.13 -14.39
C ARG A 164 17.28 -20.39 -15.53
N ALA A 165 16.77 -21.62 -15.64
CA ALA A 165 15.83 -22.00 -16.69
C ALA A 165 14.47 -21.34 -16.48
N LEU A 166 13.99 -21.27 -15.22
CA LEU A 166 12.76 -20.58 -14.87
C LEU A 166 12.84 -19.08 -15.21
N LEU A 167 13.92 -18.42 -14.79
CA LEU A 167 14.14 -16.99 -15.05
C LEU A 167 14.25 -16.67 -16.54
N ALA A 168 14.75 -17.60 -17.35
CA ALA A 168 14.77 -17.44 -18.80
C ALA A 168 13.36 -17.47 -19.39
N HIS A 169 12.49 -18.39 -18.95
CA HIS A 169 11.10 -18.45 -19.40
C HIS A 169 10.30 -17.22 -18.98
N PHE A 170 10.47 -16.76 -17.74
CA PHE A 170 9.81 -15.52 -17.32
C PHE A 170 10.32 -14.31 -18.12
N ALA A 171 11.62 -14.27 -18.46
CA ALA A 171 12.17 -13.21 -19.30
C ALA A 171 11.54 -13.15 -20.70
N GLU A 172 11.14 -14.28 -21.28
CA GLU A 172 10.40 -14.32 -22.55
C GLU A 172 9.02 -13.65 -22.43
N ARG A 173 8.31 -13.87 -21.32
CA ARG A 173 7.03 -13.18 -21.04
C ARG A 173 7.22 -11.68 -20.89
N VAL A 174 8.24 -11.25 -20.15
CA VAL A 174 8.58 -9.83 -20.01
C VAL A 174 8.94 -9.21 -21.35
N ALA A 175 9.72 -9.91 -22.20
CA ALA A 175 10.10 -9.41 -23.52
C ALA A 175 8.91 -9.27 -24.49
N ALA A 176 7.83 -10.01 -24.28
CA ALA A 176 6.63 -9.96 -25.09
C ALA A 176 5.60 -8.90 -24.60
N CYS A 177 5.80 -8.30 -23.42
CA CYS A 177 4.86 -7.32 -22.89
C CYS A 177 5.26 -5.89 -23.22
N GLY A 178 4.26 -5.00 -23.23
CA GLY A 178 4.49 -3.56 -23.33
C GLY A 178 4.76 -2.92 -21.97
N MET A 179 4.21 -3.50 -20.89
CA MET A 179 4.30 -2.94 -19.55
C MET A 179 4.03 -4.00 -18.48
N LEU A 180 4.78 -3.90 -17.38
CA LEU A 180 4.59 -4.70 -16.18
C LEU A 180 3.61 -4.03 -15.25
N VAL A 181 2.83 -4.84 -14.53
CA VAL A 181 1.98 -4.39 -13.43
C VAL A 181 2.17 -5.33 -12.25
N SER A 182 2.41 -4.77 -11.06
CA SER A 182 2.50 -5.56 -9.83
C SER A 182 1.85 -4.84 -8.65
N TYR A 183 1.72 -5.52 -7.52
CA TYR A 183 1.30 -4.92 -6.27
C TYR A 183 2.48 -4.84 -5.31
N ASN A 184 3.03 -3.65 -5.07
CA ASN A 184 4.24 -3.43 -4.28
C ASN A 184 5.52 -4.05 -4.89
N GLY A 185 5.46 -4.63 -6.08
CA GLY A 185 6.58 -5.35 -6.65
C GLY A 185 7.70 -4.46 -7.18
N ARG A 186 7.51 -3.15 -7.34
CA ARG A 186 8.64 -2.27 -7.72
C ARG A 186 9.67 -2.17 -6.59
N THR A 187 9.22 -2.27 -5.34
CA THR A 187 10.09 -2.18 -4.17
C THR A 187 10.67 -3.53 -3.76
N PHE A 188 9.96 -4.64 -4.04
CA PHE A 188 10.32 -5.97 -3.55
C PHE A 188 10.64 -6.95 -4.69
N ASP A 189 9.66 -7.24 -5.53
CA ASP A 189 9.73 -8.35 -6.50
C ASP A 189 10.70 -8.10 -7.66
N ALA A 190 10.59 -6.93 -8.30
CA ALA A 190 11.44 -6.56 -9.43
C ALA A 190 12.93 -6.48 -9.02
N PRO A 191 13.31 -5.82 -7.91
CA PRO A 191 14.69 -5.87 -7.42
C PRO A 191 15.19 -7.28 -7.12
N LEU A 192 14.35 -8.15 -6.57
CA LEU A 192 14.72 -9.55 -6.33
C LEU A 192 15.05 -10.25 -7.66
N LEU A 193 14.16 -10.17 -8.66
CA LEU A 193 14.38 -10.79 -9.97
C LEU A 193 15.64 -10.24 -10.66
N GLU A 194 15.86 -8.92 -10.62
CA GLU A 194 17.09 -8.29 -11.12
C GLU A 194 18.34 -8.87 -10.47
N MET A 195 18.33 -9.04 -9.16
CA MET A 195 19.43 -9.67 -8.43
C MET A 195 19.62 -11.14 -8.85
N ARG A 196 18.53 -11.90 -9.06
CA ARG A 196 18.60 -13.30 -9.48
C ARG A 196 19.12 -13.44 -10.91
N TRP A 197 18.70 -12.60 -11.85
CA TRP A 197 19.27 -12.58 -13.21
C TRP A 197 20.76 -12.24 -13.19
N GLN A 198 21.17 -11.24 -12.39
CA GLN A 198 22.58 -10.89 -12.22
C GLN A 198 23.41 -12.04 -11.63
N PHE A 199 22.88 -12.74 -10.62
CA PHE A 199 23.51 -13.92 -10.04
C PHE A 199 23.77 -15.01 -11.11
N HIS A 200 22.80 -15.24 -11.99
CA HIS A 200 22.92 -16.17 -13.13
C HIS A 200 23.64 -15.59 -14.35
N ARG A 201 24.24 -14.40 -14.24
CA ARG A 201 24.92 -13.68 -15.34
C ARG A 201 24.06 -13.55 -16.60
N SER A 202 22.76 -13.36 -16.40
CA SER A 202 21.74 -13.24 -17.45
C SER A 202 21.27 -11.79 -17.54
N ARG A 203 20.85 -11.37 -18.74
CA ARG A 203 20.30 -10.01 -18.94
C ARG A 203 18.92 -9.92 -18.27
N ALA A 204 18.73 -8.92 -17.40
CA ALA A 204 17.43 -8.62 -16.82
C ALA A 204 16.58 -7.81 -17.82
N PRO A 205 15.43 -8.31 -18.31
CA PRO A 205 14.56 -7.56 -19.20
C PRO A 205 13.72 -6.49 -18.47
N ILE A 206 13.51 -6.65 -17.16
CA ILE A 206 12.66 -5.76 -16.34
C ILE A 206 13.17 -4.31 -16.35
N GLY A 207 14.48 -4.07 -16.23
CA GLY A 207 15.04 -2.72 -16.10
C GLY A 207 14.79 -1.78 -17.29
N GLY A 208 14.37 -2.32 -18.45
CA GLY A 208 13.99 -1.53 -19.63
C GLY A 208 12.49 -1.52 -19.92
N THR A 209 11.68 -2.20 -19.10
CA THR A 209 10.25 -2.36 -19.33
C THR A 209 9.48 -1.41 -18.41
N PRO A 210 8.54 -0.60 -18.94
CA PRO A 210 7.69 0.24 -18.10
C PRO A 210 6.97 -0.62 -17.05
N HIS A 211 6.87 -0.13 -15.81
CA HIS A 211 6.32 -0.91 -14.71
C HIS A 211 5.41 -0.04 -13.87
N ALA A 212 4.13 -0.36 -13.78
CA ALA A 212 3.18 0.25 -12.87
C ALA A 212 3.08 -0.52 -11.54
N ASP A 213 3.13 0.19 -10.41
CA ASP A 213 2.95 -0.43 -9.09
C ASP A 213 1.61 0.01 -8.48
N MET A 214 0.66 -0.92 -8.40
CA MET A 214 -0.72 -0.65 -8.00
C MET A 214 -0.89 -0.39 -6.50
N LEU A 215 0.11 -0.62 -5.65
CA LEU A 215 0.00 -0.31 -4.23
C LEU A 215 -0.23 1.18 -3.98
N HIS A 216 0.48 2.05 -4.70
CA HIS A 216 0.38 3.50 -4.50
C HIS A 216 -0.93 4.10 -5.02
N PRO A 217 -1.38 3.78 -6.26
CA PRO A 217 -2.73 4.12 -6.72
C PRO A 217 -3.80 3.59 -5.77
N ALA A 218 -3.71 2.34 -5.35
CA ALA A 218 -4.70 1.74 -4.47
C ALA A 218 -4.80 2.47 -3.12
N ARG A 219 -3.66 2.82 -2.52
CA ARG A 219 -3.63 3.63 -1.29
C ARG A 219 -4.21 5.03 -1.46
N ARG A 220 -4.14 5.61 -2.67
CA ARG A 220 -4.73 6.92 -2.95
C ARG A 220 -6.24 6.85 -3.12
N LEU A 221 -6.72 5.77 -3.75
CA LEU A 221 -8.12 5.56 -4.08
C LEU A 221 -8.94 4.98 -2.91
N TRP A 222 -8.41 3.99 -2.19
CA TRP A 222 -9.21 3.15 -1.29
C TRP A 222 -8.72 3.03 0.16
N ARG A 223 -7.70 3.79 0.59
CA ARG A 223 -7.17 3.78 1.98
C ARG A 223 -8.11 4.41 3.03
N THR A 224 -9.42 4.31 2.89
CA THR A 224 -10.36 4.84 3.90
C THR A 224 -10.32 4.02 5.18
N ARG A 225 -10.76 4.61 6.31
CA ARG A 225 -10.66 4.08 7.68
C ARG A 225 -11.39 2.74 7.94
N ALA A 226 -12.04 2.15 6.94
CA ALA A 226 -12.62 0.82 7.01
C ALA A 226 -11.60 -0.31 6.74
N CYS A 227 -10.38 0.02 6.34
CA CYS A 227 -9.26 -0.92 6.40
C CYS A 227 -8.72 -0.93 7.84
N ASP A 228 -8.77 -2.11 8.47
CA ASP A 228 -8.08 -2.61 9.68
C ASP A 228 -7.28 -1.59 10.53
N PRO A 229 -7.31 -1.64 11.88
CA PRO A 229 -6.35 -0.93 12.75
C PRO A 229 -4.87 -1.05 12.33
N ASP A 230 -4.50 -2.08 11.56
CA ASP A 230 -3.17 -2.31 10.98
C ASP A 230 -2.91 -1.61 9.62
N GLY A 231 -3.84 -0.79 9.10
CA GLY A 231 -3.58 0.13 7.98
C GLY A 231 -3.31 -0.54 6.61
N GLY A 232 -3.68 -1.80 6.45
CA GLY A 232 -3.36 -2.60 5.28
C GLY A 232 -4.28 -2.35 4.09
N CYS A 233 -3.88 -1.47 3.17
CA CYS A 233 -4.31 -1.54 1.77
C CYS A 233 -3.56 -2.73 1.13
N SER A 234 -3.85 -3.94 1.59
CA SER A 234 -3.35 -5.19 1.00
C SER A 234 -4.28 -5.62 -0.12
N LEU A 235 -3.78 -6.47 -1.02
CA LEU A 235 -4.55 -6.92 -2.17
C LEU A 235 -5.80 -7.71 -1.75
N ALA A 236 -5.66 -8.63 -0.79
CA ALA A 236 -6.79 -9.37 -0.22
C ALA A 236 -7.85 -8.46 0.44
N THR A 237 -7.43 -7.39 1.14
CA THR A 237 -8.37 -6.43 1.72
C THR A 237 -9.13 -5.66 0.65
N LEU A 238 -8.44 -5.22 -0.42
CA LEU A 238 -9.07 -4.55 -1.55
C LEU A 238 -10.00 -5.47 -2.31
N GLU A 239 -9.59 -6.70 -2.55
CA GLU A 239 -10.37 -7.71 -3.25
C GLU A 239 -11.72 -7.96 -2.54
N ARG A 240 -11.69 -8.17 -1.22
CA ARG A 240 -12.90 -8.29 -0.40
C ARG A 240 -13.74 -7.02 -0.43
N PHE A 241 -13.12 -5.86 -0.26
CA PHE A 241 -13.83 -4.59 -0.18
C PHE A 241 -14.48 -4.17 -1.52
N LEU A 242 -13.79 -4.39 -2.63
CA LEU A 242 -14.20 -3.96 -3.97
C LEU A 242 -15.07 -4.98 -4.69
N PHE A 243 -14.81 -6.27 -4.49
CA PHE A 243 -15.42 -7.33 -5.30
C PHE A 243 -16.13 -8.40 -4.45
N GLY A 244 -16.17 -8.27 -3.12
CA GLY A 244 -16.88 -9.21 -2.25
C GLY A 244 -16.27 -10.61 -2.23
N VAL A 245 -14.98 -10.76 -2.58
CA VAL A 245 -14.33 -12.07 -2.54
C VAL A 245 -13.97 -12.45 -1.11
N GLU A 246 -14.37 -13.66 -0.72
CA GLU A 246 -13.92 -14.30 0.51
C GLU A 246 -12.98 -15.44 0.15
N ARG A 247 -11.70 -15.30 0.54
CA ARG A 247 -10.72 -16.35 0.32
C ARG A 247 -10.94 -17.49 1.31
N VAL A 248 -11.09 -18.70 0.81
CA VAL A 248 -11.30 -19.91 1.62
C VAL A 248 -9.97 -20.67 1.71
N ASN A 249 -9.52 -20.97 2.93
CA ASN A 249 -8.27 -21.71 3.21
C ASN A 249 -6.99 -21.06 2.64
N ASP A 250 -6.94 -19.72 2.57
CA ASP A 250 -5.76 -19.01 2.09
C ASP A 250 -4.55 -19.20 3.01
N VAL A 251 -3.35 -19.28 2.42
CA VAL A 251 -2.12 -19.46 3.18
C VAL A 251 -1.67 -18.11 3.74
N PRO A 252 -1.39 -18.00 5.05
CA PRO A 252 -0.76 -16.80 5.58
C PRO A 252 0.63 -16.62 4.95
N GLY A 253 0.93 -15.44 4.41
CA GLY A 253 2.18 -15.18 3.67
C GLY A 253 3.46 -15.54 4.43
N PHE A 254 3.46 -15.43 5.77
CA PHE A 254 4.62 -15.82 6.59
C PHE A 254 4.88 -17.33 6.64
N GLU A 255 3.88 -18.17 6.34
CA GLU A 255 4.03 -19.64 6.29
C GLU A 255 4.57 -20.13 4.95
N ILE A 256 4.39 -19.36 3.88
CA ILE A 256 4.70 -19.76 2.50
C ILE A 256 6.13 -20.31 2.36
N PRO A 257 7.19 -19.63 2.87
CA PRO A 257 8.56 -20.16 2.78
C PRO A 257 8.72 -21.52 3.47
N SER A 258 8.09 -21.69 4.64
CA SER A 258 8.22 -22.91 5.45
C SER A 258 7.59 -24.13 4.76
N ARG A 259 6.48 -23.92 4.04
CA ARG A 259 5.80 -24.94 3.25
C ARG A 259 6.63 -25.36 2.04
N TYR A 260 7.23 -24.40 1.34
CA TYR A 260 8.17 -24.69 0.25
C TYR A 260 9.39 -25.49 0.73
N PHE A 261 10.00 -25.11 1.86
CA PHE A 261 11.12 -25.88 2.40
C PHE A 261 10.72 -27.30 2.86
N ARG A 262 9.49 -27.49 3.36
CA ARG A 262 8.95 -28.82 3.66
C ARG A 262 8.85 -29.65 2.39
N PHE A 263 8.34 -29.08 1.30
CA PHE A 263 8.33 -29.72 -0.01
C PHE A 263 9.74 -30.10 -0.45
N LEU A 264 10.74 -29.22 -0.38
CA LEU A 264 12.10 -29.59 -0.82
C LEU A 264 12.71 -30.75 -0.03
N ARG A 265 12.32 -30.95 1.24
CA ARG A 265 12.83 -32.05 2.09
C ARG A 265 12.06 -33.36 1.89
N SER A 266 10.74 -33.27 1.91
CA SER A 266 9.82 -34.43 1.82
C SER A 266 9.52 -34.85 0.38
N GLY A 267 9.76 -33.94 -0.58
CA GLY A 267 9.28 -33.92 -1.97
C GLY A 267 7.82 -34.30 -2.15
N ASP A 268 7.00 -34.07 -1.13
CA ASP A 268 5.54 -34.11 -1.18
C ASP A 268 5.04 -32.77 -1.73
N PRO A 269 4.34 -32.75 -2.89
CA PRO A 269 3.83 -31.52 -3.49
C PRO A 269 2.59 -30.95 -2.79
N ALA A 270 1.92 -31.70 -1.91
CA ALA A 270 0.67 -31.26 -1.27
C ALA A 270 0.72 -29.87 -0.60
N PRO A 271 1.83 -29.46 0.08
CA PRO A 271 1.92 -28.12 0.67
C PRO A 271 1.99 -26.98 -0.35
N LEU A 272 2.24 -27.26 -1.64
CA LEU A 272 2.41 -26.26 -2.68
C LEU A 272 1.09 -25.80 -3.29
N GLU A 273 0.08 -26.67 -3.35
CA GLU A 273 -1.21 -26.34 -3.98
C GLU A 273 -1.85 -25.07 -3.38
N PRO A 274 -1.93 -24.90 -2.03
CA PRO A 274 -2.43 -23.66 -1.45
C PRO A 274 -1.58 -22.41 -1.76
N ILE A 275 -0.27 -22.58 -1.98
CA ILE A 275 0.63 -21.47 -2.36
C ILE A 275 0.35 -21.04 -3.81
N LEU A 276 0.17 -21.99 -4.71
CA LEU A 276 -0.21 -21.68 -6.09
C LEU A 276 -1.58 -21.01 -6.14
N GLU A 277 -2.54 -21.48 -5.34
CA GLU A 277 -3.86 -20.86 -5.24
C GLU A 277 -3.79 -19.41 -4.72
N HIS A 278 -2.96 -19.14 -3.69
CA HIS A 278 -2.70 -17.78 -3.19
C HIS A 278 -2.19 -16.84 -4.29
N ASN A 279 -1.05 -17.17 -4.90
CA ASN A 279 -0.43 -16.38 -5.97
C ASN A 279 -1.38 -16.21 -7.17
N ARG A 280 -2.19 -17.21 -7.47
CA ARG A 280 -3.21 -17.15 -8.53
C ARG A 280 -4.33 -16.15 -8.20
N MET A 281 -4.85 -16.16 -6.98
CA MET A 281 -5.85 -15.19 -6.53
C MET A 281 -5.28 -13.77 -6.53
N ASP A 282 -4.02 -13.60 -6.15
CA ASP A 282 -3.32 -12.32 -6.17
C ASP A 282 -3.21 -11.77 -7.60
N LEU A 283 -2.81 -12.57 -8.59
CA LEU A 283 -2.77 -12.13 -9.98
C LEU A 283 -4.13 -11.70 -10.53
N VAL A 284 -5.19 -12.49 -10.26
CA VAL A 284 -6.55 -12.15 -10.71
C VAL A 284 -7.05 -10.88 -10.02
N SER A 285 -6.79 -10.75 -8.71
CA SER A 285 -7.16 -9.57 -7.93
C SER A 285 -6.42 -8.33 -8.38
N LEU A 286 -5.12 -8.44 -8.69
CA LEU A 286 -4.32 -7.35 -9.21
C LEU A 286 -4.87 -6.85 -10.54
N ALA A 287 -5.22 -7.75 -11.46
CA ALA A 287 -5.88 -7.39 -12.72
C ALA A 287 -7.21 -6.66 -12.46
N ALA A 288 -8.06 -7.19 -11.57
CA ALA A 288 -9.35 -6.60 -11.23
C ALA A 288 -9.21 -5.20 -10.58
N VAL A 289 -8.28 -5.02 -9.63
CA VAL A 289 -8.00 -3.74 -8.97
C VAL A 289 -7.46 -2.72 -9.97
N THR A 290 -6.60 -3.15 -10.90
CA THR A 290 -6.09 -2.31 -11.98
C THR A 290 -7.23 -1.82 -12.87
N ALA A 291 -8.08 -2.73 -13.34
CA ALA A 291 -9.23 -2.39 -14.16
C ALA A 291 -10.22 -1.46 -13.43
N ARG A 292 -10.48 -1.68 -12.13
CA ARG A 292 -11.31 -0.77 -11.33
C ARG A 292 -10.72 0.63 -11.25
N GLY A 293 -9.41 0.74 -11.05
CA GLY A 293 -8.72 2.03 -11.07
C GLY A 293 -8.87 2.74 -12.42
N LEU A 294 -8.72 2.02 -13.52
CA LEU A 294 -8.87 2.57 -14.87
C LEU A 294 -10.31 3.00 -15.15
N ALA A 295 -11.30 2.20 -14.77
CA ALA A 295 -12.71 2.55 -14.90
C ALA A 295 -13.05 3.87 -14.17
N LEU A 296 -12.57 4.04 -12.94
CA LEU A 296 -12.75 5.29 -12.19
C LEU A 296 -12.16 6.50 -12.94
N VAL A 297 -10.95 6.35 -13.48
CA VAL A 297 -10.26 7.44 -14.18
C VAL A 297 -10.85 7.72 -15.56
N ASP A 298 -11.42 6.73 -16.25
CA ASP A 298 -12.07 6.90 -17.55
C ASP A 298 -13.46 7.50 -17.38
N GLY A 299 -14.33 6.86 -16.59
CA GLY A 299 -15.74 7.26 -16.45
C GLY A 299 -16.01 8.37 -15.42
N GLY A 300 -15.04 8.73 -14.57
CA GLY A 300 -15.18 9.87 -13.66
C GLY A 300 -16.12 9.58 -12.47
N SER A 301 -16.80 10.62 -11.99
CA SER A 301 -17.67 10.56 -10.80
C SER A 301 -18.82 9.55 -10.91
N ALA A 302 -19.31 9.31 -12.13
CA ALA A 302 -20.40 8.37 -12.41
C ALA A 302 -20.02 6.92 -12.09
N GLU A 303 -18.74 6.57 -12.24
CA GLU A 303 -18.22 5.21 -11.95
C GLU A 303 -17.98 4.97 -10.46
N CYS A 304 -17.97 6.02 -9.64
CA CYS A 304 -17.70 5.91 -8.21
C CYS A 304 -18.86 5.24 -7.46
N ARG A 305 -18.53 4.23 -6.66
CA ARG A 305 -19.48 3.47 -5.83
C ARG A 305 -20.06 4.31 -4.69
N ASP A 306 -19.25 5.22 -4.14
CA ASP A 306 -19.55 6.00 -2.95
C ASP A 306 -18.83 7.35 -3.00
N GLY A 307 -19.17 8.25 -2.09
CA GLY A 307 -18.52 9.56 -2.03
C GLY A 307 -17.05 9.52 -1.61
N TRP A 308 -16.56 8.41 -1.04
CA TRP A 308 -15.13 8.26 -0.75
C TRP A 308 -14.30 8.05 -2.02
N GLU A 309 -14.76 7.20 -2.93
CA GLU A 309 -14.15 7.08 -4.25
C GLU A 309 -14.21 8.41 -5.01
N ARG A 310 -15.34 9.13 -4.94
CA ARG A 310 -15.46 10.48 -5.56
C ARG A 310 -14.42 11.44 -4.99
N LEU A 311 -14.26 11.50 -3.67
CA LEU A 311 -13.24 12.32 -3.05
C LEU A 311 -11.82 11.92 -3.46
N ALA A 312 -11.53 10.63 -3.54
CA ALA A 312 -10.21 10.13 -3.88
C ALA A 312 -9.88 10.39 -5.36
N LEU A 313 -10.83 10.13 -6.25
CA LEU A 313 -10.74 10.40 -7.68
C LEU A 313 -10.61 11.91 -7.94
N GLY A 314 -11.43 12.75 -7.30
CA GLY A 314 -11.33 14.20 -7.43
C GLY A 314 -9.96 14.74 -7.00
N ARG A 315 -9.37 14.19 -5.93
CA ARG A 315 -7.99 14.53 -5.52
C ARG A 315 -6.95 14.06 -6.53
N LEU A 316 -7.16 12.90 -7.16
CA LEU A 316 -6.28 12.39 -8.20
C LEU A 316 -6.31 13.32 -9.42
N LEU A 317 -7.49 13.63 -9.94
CA LEU A 317 -7.72 14.54 -11.07
C LEU A 317 -7.19 15.95 -10.79
N GLU A 318 -7.39 16.49 -9.59
CA GLU A 318 -6.85 17.80 -9.18
C GLU A 318 -5.31 17.84 -9.28
N ARG A 319 -4.62 16.75 -8.89
CA ARG A 319 -3.16 16.66 -9.00
C ARG A 319 -2.68 16.64 -10.44
N HIS A 320 -3.47 16.08 -11.34
CA HIS A 320 -3.18 16.03 -12.78
C HIS A 320 -3.65 17.29 -13.54
N GLY A 321 -4.19 18.29 -12.82
CA GLY A 321 -4.63 19.56 -13.42
C GLY A 321 -6.02 19.53 -14.03
N ASP A 322 -6.73 18.39 -13.96
CA ASP A 322 -8.10 18.25 -14.45
C ASP A 322 -9.11 18.77 -13.42
N ALA A 323 -9.15 20.10 -13.32
CA ALA A 323 -9.97 20.77 -12.34
C ALA A 323 -11.48 20.66 -12.62
N ALA A 324 -11.89 20.44 -13.86
CA ALA A 324 -13.30 20.34 -14.22
C ALA A 324 -13.88 19.03 -13.67
N ARG A 325 -13.28 17.89 -14.04
CA ARG A 325 -13.72 16.57 -13.55
C ARG A 325 -13.51 16.41 -12.05
N ALA A 326 -12.48 17.03 -11.48
CA ALA A 326 -12.29 17.06 -10.03
C ALA A 326 -13.45 17.78 -9.31
N MET A 327 -13.93 18.90 -9.86
CA MET A 327 -15.06 19.64 -9.29
C MET A 327 -16.38 18.88 -9.41
N GLU A 328 -16.59 18.13 -10.51
CA GLU A 328 -17.74 17.21 -10.63
C GLU A 328 -17.71 16.16 -9.52
N CYS A 329 -16.57 15.50 -9.31
CA CYS A 329 -16.42 14.50 -8.25
C CYS A 329 -16.71 15.09 -6.86
N PHE A 330 -16.18 16.28 -6.56
CA PHE A 330 -16.45 16.93 -5.28
C PHE A 330 -17.90 17.39 -5.16
N GLY A 331 -18.50 17.91 -6.24
CA GLY A 331 -19.90 18.31 -6.27
C GLY A 331 -20.83 17.15 -5.95
N ASP A 332 -20.65 16.01 -6.61
CA ASP A 332 -21.47 14.82 -6.35
C ASP A 332 -21.27 14.29 -4.92
N ALA A 333 -20.05 14.39 -4.38
CA ALA A 333 -19.74 14.00 -3.02
C ALA A 333 -20.39 14.90 -1.95
N THR A 334 -20.90 16.10 -2.28
CA THR A 334 -21.64 16.93 -1.29
C THR A 334 -23.01 16.38 -0.93
N ASN A 335 -23.53 15.43 -1.71
CA ASN A 335 -24.82 14.77 -1.48
C ASN A 335 -24.68 13.42 -0.76
N ASP A 336 -23.46 13.03 -0.36
CA ASP A 336 -23.20 11.73 0.26
C ASP A 336 -23.85 11.62 1.67
N PRO A 337 -24.38 10.44 2.06
CA PRO A 337 -24.93 10.24 3.39
C PRO A 337 -23.91 10.53 4.51
N SER A 338 -22.63 10.24 4.26
CA SER A 338 -21.55 10.48 5.21
C SER A 338 -21.27 11.98 5.34
N ARG A 339 -21.46 12.50 6.55
CA ARG A 339 -21.11 13.89 6.87
C ARG A 339 -19.62 14.17 6.64
N ASP A 340 -18.73 13.25 6.98
CA ASP A 340 -17.28 13.41 6.79
C ASP A 340 -16.92 13.57 5.31
N VAL A 341 -17.61 12.83 4.43
CA VAL A 341 -17.43 12.96 2.98
C VAL A 341 -17.87 14.35 2.51
N ARG A 342 -19.08 14.77 2.91
CA ARG A 342 -19.64 16.08 2.53
C ARG A 342 -18.75 17.23 2.98
N VAL A 343 -18.28 17.19 4.23
CA VAL A 343 -17.38 18.21 4.79
C VAL A 343 -16.09 18.31 3.99
N GLU A 344 -15.46 17.19 3.65
CA GLU A 344 -14.22 17.23 2.88
C GLU A 344 -14.45 17.68 1.43
N ALA A 345 -15.55 17.27 0.81
CA ALA A 345 -15.93 17.69 -0.54
C ALA A 345 -16.12 19.21 -0.61
N LEU A 346 -16.92 19.77 0.31
CA LEU A 346 -17.16 21.20 0.40
C LEU A 346 -15.87 22.00 0.68
N ALA A 347 -14.99 21.49 1.55
CA ALA A 347 -13.71 22.13 1.81
C ALA A 347 -12.81 22.19 0.56
N ARG A 348 -12.83 21.15 -0.28
CA ARG A 348 -12.11 21.13 -1.57
C ARG A 348 -12.69 22.14 -2.55
N ILE A 349 -14.02 22.17 -2.69
CA ILE A 349 -14.76 23.14 -3.49
C ILE A 349 -14.41 24.57 -3.05
N ALA A 350 -14.49 24.86 -1.75
CA ALA A 350 -14.20 26.17 -1.18
C ALA A 350 -12.75 26.61 -1.44
N ALA A 351 -11.80 25.70 -1.26
CA ALA A 351 -10.38 25.97 -1.57
C ALA A 351 -10.17 26.28 -3.07
N ARG A 352 -10.88 25.59 -3.96
CA ARG A 352 -10.82 25.84 -5.42
C ARG A 352 -11.43 27.18 -5.79
N HIS A 353 -12.64 27.51 -5.30
CA HIS A 353 -13.25 28.82 -5.51
C HIS A 353 -12.36 29.97 -5.03
N ARG A 354 -11.73 29.80 -3.86
CA ARG A 354 -10.77 30.77 -3.32
C ARG A 354 -9.59 31.00 -4.26
N ARG A 355 -8.99 29.94 -4.82
CA ARG A 355 -7.88 30.06 -5.80
C ARG A 355 -8.33 30.74 -7.09
N ALA A 356 -9.57 30.52 -7.52
CA ALA A 356 -10.19 31.15 -8.67
C ALA A 356 -10.70 32.59 -8.40
N ARG A 357 -10.42 33.17 -7.22
CA ARG A 357 -10.91 34.50 -6.79
C ARG A 357 -12.44 34.65 -6.75
N ARG A 358 -13.17 33.52 -6.74
CA ARG A 358 -14.62 33.42 -6.55
C ARG A 358 -14.93 33.44 -5.06
N HIS A 359 -14.79 34.63 -4.46
CA HIS A 359 -14.75 34.77 -2.99
C HIS A 359 -16.10 34.62 -2.30
N ALA A 360 -17.22 34.88 -3.01
CA ALA A 360 -18.57 34.68 -2.49
C ALA A 360 -18.88 33.18 -2.42
N GLU A 361 -18.71 32.48 -3.54
CA GLU A 361 -18.96 31.03 -3.61
C GLU A 361 -18.02 30.24 -2.69
N ALA A 362 -16.78 30.72 -2.51
CA ALA A 362 -15.88 30.14 -1.52
C ALA A 362 -16.41 30.30 -0.09
N ALA A 363 -17.00 31.46 0.24
CA ALA A 363 -17.57 31.70 1.56
C ALA A 363 -18.81 30.84 1.80
N ASP A 364 -19.69 30.71 0.80
CA ASP A 364 -20.89 29.85 0.90
C ASP A 364 -20.51 28.40 1.19
N ALA A 365 -19.50 27.87 0.47
CA ALA A 365 -19.00 26.52 0.70
C ALA A 365 -18.35 26.37 2.10
N TRP A 366 -17.56 27.36 2.55
CA TRP A 366 -17.00 27.34 3.91
C TRP A 366 -18.07 27.45 5.00
N GLN A 367 -19.16 28.17 4.76
CA GLN A 367 -20.28 28.26 5.68
C GLN A 367 -20.95 26.90 5.87
N GLN A 368 -21.14 26.15 4.78
CA GLN A 368 -21.66 24.78 4.85
C GLN A 368 -20.70 23.83 5.56
N VAL A 369 -19.38 23.93 5.31
CA VAL A 369 -18.38 23.15 6.08
C VAL A 369 -18.51 23.46 7.57
N PHE A 370 -18.55 24.73 7.94
CA PHE A 370 -18.63 25.16 9.33
C PHE A 370 -19.90 24.64 10.01
N ALA A 371 -21.06 24.77 9.35
CA ALA A 371 -22.34 24.27 9.87
C ALA A 371 -22.30 22.76 10.12
N LEU A 372 -21.76 21.97 9.18
CA LEU A 372 -21.70 20.52 9.31
C LEU A 372 -20.67 20.04 10.34
N ALA A 373 -19.53 20.73 10.45
CA ALA A 373 -18.38 20.23 11.20
C ALA A 373 -18.23 20.82 12.61
N HIS A 374 -18.86 21.95 12.92
CA HIS A 374 -18.70 22.64 14.21
C HIS A 374 -19.55 22.05 15.35
N GLU A 375 -20.65 21.37 15.04
CA GLU A 375 -21.61 20.88 16.05
C GLU A 375 -21.10 19.66 16.83
N GLU A 376 -19.99 19.06 16.42
CA GLU A 376 -19.55 17.78 16.96
C GLU A 376 -18.44 17.92 18.01
N GLN A 377 -18.81 17.78 19.29
CA GLN A 377 -17.85 17.77 20.41
C GLN A 377 -16.87 16.58 20.37
N HIS A 378 -17.20 15.49 19.67
CA HIS A 378 -16.39 14.25 19.60
C HIS A 378 -16.02 13.83 18.16
N GLY A 379 -15.90 14.81 17.25
CA GLY A 379 -15.67 14.51 15.86
C GLY A 379 -14.31 13.91 15.51
N ASN A 380 -14.25 13.27 14.35
CA ASN A 380 -13.00 12.85 13.74
C ASN A 380 -12.02 14.05 13.71
N PRO A 381 -10.75 13.88 14.14
CA PRO A 381 -9.76 14.96 14.17
C PRO A 381 -9.65 15.74 12.84
N ARG A 382 -9.86 15.06 11.70
CA ARG A 382 -9.83 15.70 10.38
C ARG A 382 -11.00 16.68 10.17
N THR A 383 -12.20 16.29 10.58
CA THR A 383 -13.41 17.11 10.48
C THR A 383 -13.29 18.36 11.36
N GLN A 384 -12.70 18.24 12.56
CA GLN A 384 -12.43 19.37 13.44
C GLN A 384 -11.42 20.37 12.83
N LEU A 385 -10.37 19.87 12.17
CA LEU A 385 -9.40 20.71 11.46
C LEU A 385 -10.06 21.51 10.32
N LEU A 386 -10.99 20.89 9.59
CA LEU A 386 -11.75 21.54 8.53
C LEU A 386 -12.76 22.56 9.08
N ALA A 387 -13.39 22.29 10.22
CA ALA A 387 -14.24 23.27 10.92
C ALA A 387 -13.46 24.52 11.31
N ARG A 388 -12.24 24.34 11.83
CA ARG A 388 -11.34 25.45 12.14
C ARG A 388 -10.96 26.25 10.88
N ASP A 389 -10.56 25.57 9.80
CA ASP A 389 -10.20 26.23 8.54
C ASP A 389 -11.37 27.03 7.96
N ALA A 390 -12.58 26.49 8.07
CA ALA A 390 -13.80 27.17 7.66
C ALA A 390 -14.06 28.44 8.49
N ALA A 391 -13.98 28.34 9.81
CA ALA A 391 -14.15 29.49 10.71
C ALA A 391 -13.13 30.60 10.41
N GLU A 392 -11.87 30.21 10.18
CA GLU A 392 -10.82 31.17 9.82
C GLU A 392 -11.10 31.85 8.46
N ALA A 393 -11.45 31.05 7.44
CA ALA A 393 -11.73 31.58 6.10
C ALA A 393 -12.93 32.53 6.09
N LEU A 394 -13.99 32.20 6.82
CA LEU A 394 -15.17 33.05 6.96
C LEU A 394 -14.86 34.33 7.74
N ALA A 395 -14.03 34.26 8.79
CA ALA A 395 -13.59 35.46 9.51
C ALA A 395 -12.87 36.45 8.58
N VAL A 396 -11.98 35.93 7.72
CA VAL A 396 -11.30 36.75 6.69
C VAL A 396 -12.30 37.33 5.69
N HIS A 397 -13.28 36.55 5.22
CA HIS A 397 -14.31 37.02 4.31
C HIS A 397 -15.14 38.17 4.93
N HIS A 398 -15.61 37.99 6.17
CA HIS A 398 -16.39 39.02 6.86
C HIS A 398 -15.59 40.28 7.18
N GLU A 399 -14.30 40.16 7.53
CA GLU A 399 -13.43 41.32 7.77
C GLU A 399 -13.21 42.16 6.50
N HIS A 400 -12.88 41.51 5.38
CA HIS A 400 -12.37 42.20 4.20
C HIS A 400 -13.41 42.44 3.10
N ARG A 401 -14.46 41.61 3.01
CA ARG A 401 -15.47 41.69 1.94
C ARG A 401 -16.81 42.16 2.46
N ALA A 402 -17.40 41.43 3.40
CA ALA A 402 -18.73 41.77 3.95
C ALA A 402 -18.70 42.97 4.93
N ARG A 403 -17.51 43.39 5.37
CA ARG A 403 -17.29 44.48 6.35
C ARG A 403 -18.08 44.30 7.66
N ASN A 404 -18.42 43.06 8.01
CA ASN A 404 -19.08 42.71 9.27
C ASN A 404 -18.03 42.28 10.30
N LEU A 405 -17.49 43.27 11.03
CA LEU A 405 -16.43 43.03 12.02
C LEU A 405 -16.91 42.18 13.22
N ALA A 406 -18.19 42.28 13.58
CA ALA A 406 -18.77 41.51 14.69
C ALA A 406 -18.78 40.01 14.36
N ALA A 407 -19.29 39.64 13.18
CA ALA A 407 -19.27 38.25 12.70
C ALA A 407 -17.84 37.73 12.52
N ALA A 408 -16.94 38.55 11.97
CA ALA A 408 -15.53 38.20 11.82
C ALA A 408 -14.86 37.86 13.16
N ARG A 409 -15.15 38.65 14.21
CA ARG A 409 -14.63 38.42 15.56
C ARG A 409 -15.15 37.13 16.16
N GLU A 410 -16.46 36.87 16.03
CA GLU A 410 -17.06 35.64 16.57
C GLU A 410 -16.45 34.39 15.92
N LEU A 411 -16.35 34.38 14.59
CA LEU A 411 -15.75 33.27 13.84
C LEU A 411 -14.27 33.08 14.18
N ALA A 412 -13.51 34.16 14.37
CA ALA A 412 -12.12 34.07 14.81
C ALA A 412 -11.98 33.46 16.23
N ARG A 413 -12.93 33.71 17.15
CA ARG A 413 -12.98 33.05 18.46
C ARG A 413 -13.26 31.56 18.34
N LYS A 414 -14.21 31.18 17.48
CA LYS A 414 -14.53 29.76 17.22
C LYS A 414 -13.35 29.02 16.59
N ALA A 415 -12.64 29.64 15.64
CA ALA A 415 -11.40 29.11 15.09
C ALA A 415 -10.33 28.90 16.17
N LEU A 416 -10.15 29.88 17.06
CA LEU A 416 -9.17 29.80 18.15
C LEU A 416 -9.47 28.66 19.13
N ALA A 417 -10.74 28.42 19.46
CA ALA A 417 -11.14 27.32 20.33
C ALA A 417 -10.83 25.92 19.76
N LEU A 418 -10.78 25.80 18.43
CA LEU A 418 -10.48 24.56 17.72
C LEU A 418 -8.98 24.39 17.39
N GLU A 419 -8.19 25.46 17.50
CA GLU A 419 -6.78 25.44 17.15
C GLU A 419 -5.93 24.75 18.23
N ARG A 420 -5.01 23.89 17.80
CA ARG A 420 -4.16 23.07 18.69
C ARG A 420 -2.68 23.41 18.56
N SER A 421 -2.28 24.05 17.48
CA SER A 421 -0.90 24.46 17.24
C SER A 421 -0.61 25.82 17.87
N ARG A 422 0.55 25.94 18.51
CA ARG A 422 0.99 27.19 19.14
C ARG A 422 1.02 28.37 18.16
N ARG A 423 1.57 28.15 16.95
CA ARG A 423 1.64 29.18 15.90
C ARG A 423 0.25 29.61 15.42
N GLY A 424 -0.69 28.67 15.30
CA GLY A 424 -2.06 28.98 14.92
C GLY A 424 -2.78 29.82 15.98
N VAL A 425 -2.61 29.45 17.25
CA VAL A 425 -3.15 30.21 18.40
C VAL A 425 -2.66 31.65 18.39
N GLU A 426 -1.34 31.86 18.25
CA GLU A 426 -0.73 33.20 18.21
C GLU A 426 -1.28 34.03 17.03
N SER A 427 -1.39 33.43 15.84
CA SER A 427 -1.95 34.09 14.63
C SER A 427 -3.41 34.52 14.82
N LEU A 428 -4.25 33.64 15.37
CA LEU A 428 -5.67 33.90 15.60
C LEU A 428 -5.90 34.94 16.72
N GLN A 429 -5.09 34.91 17.78
CA GLN A 429 -5.10 35.92 18.83
C GLN A 429 -4.74 37.31 18.28
N TYR A 430 -3.70 37.39 17.44
CA TYR A 430 -3.33 38.65 16.78
C TYR A 430 -4.47 39.20 15.90
N ARG A 431 -5.15 38.31 15.15
CA ARG A 431 -6.32 38.69 14.34
C ARG A 431 -7.46 39.21 15.22
N LEU A 432 -7.76 38.55 16.34
CA LEU A 432 -8.80 39.01 17.28
C LEU A 432 -8.49 40.41 17.84
N GLN A 433 -7.27 40.65 18.31
CA GLN A 433 -6.85 41.96 18.81
C GLN A 433 -6.93 43.04 17.71
N ARG A 434 -6.62 42.69 16.45
CA ARG A 434 -6.78 43.60 15.31
C ARG A 434 -8.25 43.94 15.05
N LEU A 435 -9.15 42.96 15.09
CA LEU A 435 -10.59 43.15 14.90
C LEU A 435 -11.20 43.99 16.03
N GLU A 436 -10.82 43.73 17.29
CA GLU A 436 -11.29 44.49 18.45
C GLU A 436 -10.89 45.96 18.39
N ARG A 437 -9.64 46.25 17.97
CA ARG A 437 -9.20 47.63 17.71
C ARG A 437 -10.01 48.32 16.61
N LYS A 438 -10.28 47.63 15.50
CA LYS A 438 -11.09 48.19 14.39
C LYS A 438 -12.52 48.51 14.82
N MET A 439 -13.14 47.63 15.63
CA MET A 439 -14.48 47.86 16.16
C MET A 439 -14.53 49.06 17.12
N GLY A 440 -13.52 49.21 17.99
CA GLY A 440 -13.43 50.35 18.92
C GLY A 440 -13.22 51.69 18.20
N VAL A 441 -12.55 51.71 17.05
CA VAL A 441 -12.43 52.91 16.20
C VAL A 441 -13.77 53.25 15.53
N GLN A 442 -14.50 52.26 15.02
CA GLN A 442 -15.83 52.48 14.40
C GLN A 442 -16.88 53.01 15.38
N GLN A 443 -16.84 52.57 16.65
CA GLN A 443 -17.73 53.09 17.69
C GLN A 443 -17.42 54.56 18.03
N LYS A 444 -16.14 54.95 18.06
CA LYS A 444 -15.75 56.37 18.29
C LYS A 444 -16.10 57.29 17.11
N SER A 445 -16.05 56.80 15.88
CA SER A 445 -16.40 57.59 14.68
C SER A 445 -17.90 57.77 14.47
N GLY A 446 -18.75 56.98 15.15
CA GLY A 446 -20.21 57.09 15.07
C GLY A 446 -20.82 58.08 16.08
N ASP A 447 -20.13 58.38 17.18
CA ASP A 447 -20.56 59.34 18.21
C ASP A 447 -20.24 60.81 17.85
N ASP A 448 -19.32 61.06 16.90
CA ASP A 448 -18.94 62.42 16.47
C ASP A 448 -19.82 63.00 15.34
N ALA A 449 -20.93 62.34 14.99
CA ALA A 449 -21.88 62.79 13.96
C ALA A 449 -23.22 63.27 14.57
N ALA A 450 -23.15 64.26 15.46
CA ALA A 450 -24.29 65.12 15.78
C ALA A 450 -23.82 66.57 16.01
N PRO A 451 -23.99 67.48 15.04
CA PRO A 451 -24.13 68.89 15.33
C PRO A 451 -25.63 69.18 15.40
N LEU A 452 -26.20 69.20 16.61
CA LEU A 452 -27.38 70.02 16.84
C LEU A 452 -26.88 71.41 17.20
N LEU A 453 -27.03 72.27 16.20
CA LEU A 453 -27.15 73.71 16.36
C LEU A 453 -28.12 74.02 17.50
N ASP A 454 -27.66 74.84 18.44
CA ASP A 454 -28.43 75.98 18.98
C ASP A 454 -27.45 77.14 19.21
#